data_AF-A0A7W0XNS8-F1
#
_entry.id   AF-A0A7W0XNS8-F1
#
_cell.length_a   1.000
_cell.length_b   1.000
_cell.length_c   1.000
_cell.angle_alpha   90.00
_cell.angle_beta   90.00
_cell.angle_gamma   90.00
#
_symmetry.space_group_name_H-M   'P 1'
#
loop_
_entity.id
_entity.type
_entity.pdbx_description
1 polymer ?
#
loop_
_entity_poly.entity_id
_entity_poly.type
_entity_poly.pdbx_seq_one_letter_code
_entity_poly.pdbx_strand_id
1 'polypeptide(L)'
;MAEDLIRYDILAQEALRGLVKKVLVEVAQTGLPGEHHFFITFSTQHPGVRISSRLKAQYPTEMTVVLQHQFWDLAVADSAFEVGM
;
A
#
# COMPACT_ATOMS: atom_id res chain seq x y z
N MET A 1 4.59 28.30 22.71
CA MET A 1 4.70 27.04 21.95
C MET A 1 4.09 27.35 20.60
N ALA A 2 4.87 27.34 19.52
CA ALA A 2 4.36 27.73 18.21
C ALA A 2 3.31 26.70 17.76
N GLU A 3 2.05 27.13 17.63
CA GLU A 3 1.06 26.37 16.87
C GLU A 3 1.57 26.27 15.44
N ASP A 4 1.88 25.05 15.00
CA ASP A 4 2.09 24.74 13.59
C ASP A 4 0.75 24.97 12.88
N LEU A 5 0.50 26.21 12.46
CA LEU A 5 -0.73 26.64 11.78
C LEU A 5 -0.92 25.93 10.43
N ILE A 6 0.16 25.37 9.89
CA ILE A 6 0.13 24.51 8.70
C ILE A 6 0.54 23.12 9.14
N ARG A 7 -0.39 22.17 9.03
CA ARG A 7 -0.19 20.74 9.31
C ARG A 7 0.65 20.09 8.20
N TYR A 8 1.92 20.48 8.10
CA TYR A 8 2.86 19.96 7.11
C TYR A 8 3.03 18.44 7.22
N ASP A 9 2.89 17.89 8.43
CA ASP A 9 2.86 16.45 8.70
C ASP A 9 1.78 15.74 7.89
N ILE A 10 0.55 16.26 7.93
CA ILE A 10 -0.58 15.70 7.20
C ILE A 10 -0.37 15.86 5.70
N LEU A 11 0.01 17.05 5.24
CA LEU A 11 0.21 17.34 3.82
C LEU A 11 1.30 16.45 3.21
N ALA A 12 2.40 16.22 3.92
CA ALA A 12 3.46 15.34 3.49
C ALA A 12 3.00 13.87 3.43
N GLN A 13 2.24 13.40 4.42
CA GLN A 13 1.67 12.06 4.43
C GLN A 13 0.69 11.82 3.27
N GLU A 14 -0.15 12.81 2.97
CA GLU A 14 -1.07 12.75 1.83
C GLU A 14 -0.33 12.72 0.49
N ALA A 15 0.71 13.56 0.33
CA ALA A 15 1.53 13.59 -0.87
C ALA A 15 2.25 12.24 -1.08
N LEU A 16 2.82 11.66 -0.03
CA LEU A 16 3.48 10.35 -0.07
C LEU A 16 2.48 9.23 -0.43
N ARG A 17 1.28 9.25 0.15
CA ARG A 17 0.22 8.29 -0.19
C ARG A 17 -0.20 8.42 -1.66
N GLY A 18 -0.31 9.65 -2.16
CA GLY A 18 -0.61 9.94 -3.55
C GLY A 18 0.48 9.44 -4.50
N LEU A 19 1.75 9.57 -4.12
CA LEU A 19 2.88 9.01 -4.87
C LEU A 19 2.79 7.48 -4.97
N VAL A 20 2.57 6.79 -3.84
CA VAL A 20 2.42 5.32 -3.81
C VAL A 20 1.29 4.88 -4.74
N LYS A 21 0.13 5.54 -4.68
CA LYS A 21 -1.00 5.24 -5.58
C LYS A 21 -0.62 5.39 -7.04
N LYS A 22 0.01 6.49 -7.44
CA LYS A 22 0.43 6.73 -8.83
C LYS A 22 1.37 5.63 -9.34
N VAL A 23 2.36 5.27 -8.52
CA VAL A 23 3.32 4.21 -8.86
C VAL A 23 2.64 2.86 -9.01
N LEU A 24 1.72 2.50 -8.11
CA LEU A 24 0.97 1.24 -8.23
C LEU A 24 0.07 1.19 -9.46
N VAL A 25 -0.56 2.32 -9.86
CA VAL A 25 -1.36 2.41 -11.08
C VAL A 25 -0.51 2.16 -12.32
N GLU A 26 0.67 2.76 -12.39
CA GLU A 26 1.60 2.57 -13.51
C GLU A 26 2.05 1.09 -13.59
N VAL A 27 2.42 0.52 -12.44
CA VAL A 27 2.86 -0.88 -12.35
C VAL A 27 1.75 -1.87 -12.70
N ALA A 28 0.50 -1.57 -12.38
CA ALA A 28 -0.64 -2.39 -12.80
C ALA A 28 -0.82 -2.42 -14.33
N GLN A 29 -0.40 -1.35 -15.04
CA GLN A 29 -0.56 -1.23 -16.49
C GLN A 29 0.66 -1.76 -17.26
N THR A 30 1.86 -1.45 -16.80
CA THR A 30 3.11 -1.72 -17.53
C THR A 30 3.95 -2.83 -16.92
N GLY A 31 3.59 -3.31 -15.72
CA GLY A 31 4.47 -4.14 -14.90
C GLY A 31 5.55 -3.33 -14.19
N LEU A 32 6.33 -4.02 -13.35
CA LEU A 32 7.48 -3.42 -12.65
C LEU A 32 8.64 -3.20 -13.64
N PRO A 33 9.23 -1.99 -13.70
CA PRO A 33 10.42 -1.76 -14.50
C PRO A 33 11.62 -2.49 -13.89
N GLY A 34 12.46 -3.13 -14.71
CA GLY A 34 13.71 -3.76 -14.27
C GLY A 34 13.55 -4.68 -13.04
N GLU A 35 14.41 -4.47 -12.05
CA GLU A 35 14.45 -5.23 -10.78
C GLU A 35 13.74 -4.51 -9.62
N HIS A 36 12.86 -3.54 -9.94
CA HIS A 36 12.12 -2.81 -8.92
C HIS A 36 11.13 -3.74 -8.19
N HIS A 37 11.00 -3.55 -6.88
CA HIS A 37 10.03 -4.25 -6.04
C HIS A 37 9.58 -3.34 -4.90
N PHE A 38 8.35 -3.55 -4.42
CA PHE A 38 7.78 -2.77 -3.32
C PHE A 38 7.63 -3.59 -2.07
N PHE A 39 8.03 -3.00 -0.94
CA PHE A 39 7.65 -3.47 0.39
C PHE A 39 6.48 -2.61 0.86
N ILE A 40 5.30 -3.21 0.98
CA ILE A 40 4.09 -2.52 1.45
C ILE A 40 3.72 -3.11 2.81
N THR A 41 3.90 -2.31 3.85
CA THR A 41 3.46 -2.65 5.21
C THR A 41 2.12 -2.00 5.48
N PHE A 42 1.16 -2.76 5.99
CA PHE A 42 -0.15 -2.26 6.38
C PHE A 42 -0.62 -2.92 7.68
N SER A 43 -1.51 -2.22 8.40
CA SER A 43 -2.15 -2.78 9.58
C SER A 43 -3.25 -3.76 9.18
N THR A 44 -3.15 -5.01 9.62
CA THR A 44 -4.12 -6.07 9.29
C THR A 44 -5.47 -5.89 9.97
N GLN A 45 -5.53 -5.03 11.00
CA GLN A 45 -6.74 -4.67 11.74
C GLN A 45 -7.44 -3.43 11.19
N HIS A 46 -6.82 -2.70 10.26
CA HIS A 46 -7.42 -1.47 9.73
C HIS A 46 -8.75 -1.78 9.02
N PRO A 47 -9.82 -0.99 9.24
CA PRO A 47 -11.08 -1.15 8.53
C PRO A 47 -10.88 -1.16 7.01
N GLY A 48 -11.51 -2.12 6.33
CA GLY A 48 -11.38 -2.30 4.88
C GLY A 48 -10.33 -3.33 4.44
N VAL A 49 -9.42 -3.75 5.32
CA VAL A 49 -8.44 -4.81 4.98
C VAL A 49 -9.12 -6.18 4.87
N ARG A 50 -9.04 -6.75 3.67
CA ARG A 50 -9.59 -8.07 3.34
C ARG A 50 -8.44 -9.03 3.03
N ILE A 51 -8.12 -9.90 3.98
CA ILE A 51 -7.15 -10.99 3.86
C ILE A 51 -7.75 -12.25 4.48
N SER A 52 -7.20 -13.43 4.15
CA SER A 52 -7.71 -14.71 4.66
C SER A 52 -7.62 -14.80 6.19
N SER A 53 -8.51 -15.57 6.81
CA SER A 53 -8.50 -15.78 8.27
C SER A 53 -7.18 -16.38 8.76
N ARG A 54 -6.53 -17.21 7.94
CA ARG A 54 -5.20 -17.77 8.21
C ARG A 54 -4.14 -16.66 8.29
N LEU A 55 -4.12 -15.75 7.32
CA LEU A 55 -3.18 -14.63 7.32
C LEU A 55 -3.45 -13.67 8.48
N LYS A 56 -4.72 -13.39 8.82
CA LYS A 56 -5.05 -12.58 10.03
C LYS A 56 -4.53 -13.21 11.32
N ALA A 57 -4.65 -14.54 11.45
CA ALA A 57 -4.13 -15.24 12.63
C ALA A 57 -2.60 -15.24 12.68
N GLN A 58 -1.93 -15.34 11.53
CA GLN A 58 -0.47 -15.34 11.44
C GLN A 58 0.13 -13.93 11.63
N TYR A 59 -0.56 -12.90 11.16
CA TYR A 59 -0.14 -11.50 11.19
C TYR A 59 -1.21 -10.64 11.88
N PRO A 60 -1.26 -10.65 13.24
CA PRO A 60 -2.39 -10.09 13.97
C PRO A 60 -2.44 -8.56 13.97
N THR A 61 -1.34 -7.86 13.74
CA THR A 61 -1.25 -6.38 13.85
C THR A 61 -0.86 -5.71 12.55
N GLU A 62 0.22 -6.19 11.94
CA GLU A 62 0.80 -5.64 10.72
C GLU A 62 1.30 -6.79 9.84
N MET A 63 1.26 -6.55 8.53
CA MET A 63 1.77 -7.47 7.52
C MET A 63 2.53 -6.66 6.48
N THR A 64 3.68 -7.17 6.05
CA THR A 64 4.43 -6.64 4.91
C THR A 64 4.28 -7.60 3.74
N VAL A 65 3.89 -7.07 2.59
CA VAL A 65 3.87 -7.80 1.33
C VAL A 65 4.95 -7.28 0.39
N VAL A 66 5.51 -8.16 -0.43
CA VAL A 66 6.55 -7.84 -1.41
C VAL A 66 5.99 -8.02 -2.81
N LEU A 67 5.82 -6.92 -3.55
CA LEU A 67 5.43 -6.96 -4.95
C LEU A 67 6.69 -7.01 -5.82
N GLN A 68 7.00 -8.20 -6.33
CA GLN A 68 8.14 -8.46 -7.22
C GLN A 68 7.66 -9.22 -8.47
N HIS A 69 8.05 -10.48 -8.68
CA HIS A 69 7.74 -11.21 -9.91
C HIS A 69 6.49 -12.09 -9.81
N GLN A 70 5.99 -12.35 -8.60
CA GLN A 70 4.94 -13.33 -8.32
C GLN A 70 3.71 -12.64 -7.73
N PHE A 71 3.10 -11.76 -8.52
CA PHE A 71 1.76 -11.23 -8.22
C PHE A 71 0.94 -11.18 -9.49
N TRP A 72 -0.38 -11.20 -9.35
CA TRP A 72 -1.31 -11.07 -10.46
C TRP A 72 -2.52 -10.25 -10.03
N ASP A 73 -3.36 -9.88 -11.00
CA ASP A 73 -4.60 -9.12 -10.80
C ASP A 73 -4.41 -7.88 -9.90
N LEU A 74 -3.29 -7.16 -10.06
CA LEU A 74 -3.07 -5.90 -9.35
C LEU A 74 -4.08 -4.87 -9.85
N ALA A 75 -5.08 -4.57 -9.02
CA ALA A 75 -6.10 -3.57 -9.30
C ALA A 75 -5.97 -2.42 -8.30
N VAL A 76 -5.85 -1.19 -8.81
CA VAL A 76 -5.72 0.01 -7.98
C VAL A 76 -6.97 0.85 -8.12
N ALA A 77 -7.71 1.01 -7.03
CA ALA A 77 -8.88 1.85 -6.91
C ALA A 77 -8.54 3.17 -6.21
N ASP A 78 -9.54 4.04 -6.03
CA ASP A 78 -9.28 5.36 -5.48
C ASP A 78 -8.81 5.35 -4.02
N SER A 79 -9.32 4.41 -3.23
CA SER A 79 -9.09 4.30 -1.79
C SER A 79 -8.38 3.01 -1.37
N ALA A 80 -8.12 2.08 -2.29
CA ALA A 80 -7.57 0.77 -1.99
C ALA A 80 -6.85 0.17 -3.20
N PHE A 81 -6.04 -0.86 -2.97
CA PHE A 81 -5.55 -1.75 -4.02
C PHE A 81 -5.84 -3.20 -3.64
N GLU A 82 -5.97 -4.03 -4.65
CA GLU A 82 -6.16 -5.47 -4.54
C GLU A 82 -5.08 -6.18 -5.34
N VAL A 83 -4.58 -7.30 -4.83
CA VAL A 83 -3.51 -8.07 -5.47
C VAL A 83 -3.62 -9.54 -5.10
N GLY A 84 -3.42 -10.41 -6.09
CA GLY A 84 -3.25 -11.85 -5.90
C GLY A 84 -1.77 -12.18 -5.67
N MET A 85 -1.51 -13.06 -4.71
CA MET A 85 -0.19 -13.59 -4.35
C MET A 85 -0.25 -15.11 -4.19
#